data_AF-A0A2S2Q6T8-F1
#
_entry.id   AF-A0A2S2Q6T8-F1
#
_cell.length_a   1.000
_cell.length_b   1.000
_cell.length_c   1.000
_cell.angle_alpha   90.00
_cell.angle_beta   90.00
_cell.angle_gamma   90.00
#
_symmetry.space_group_name_H-M   'P 1'
#
loop_
_entity.id
_entity.type
_entity.pdbx_description
1 polymer ?
#
loop_
_entity_poly.entity_id
_entity_poly.type
_entity_poly.pdbx_seq_one_letter_code
_entity_poly.pdbx_strand_id
1 'polypeptide(L)'
;MFLFYNQILFSEIVVATDSVWTDLSIHLNGEMTKIALHTFVYKGRHDIKIKLGFPSTSINTSNTDIDLPNEKSSSDTCGSSEEDFPTKRFVFTFSADERKKIKPHEVLYRLNDKNRPLKTCKSYHTLTKNQWSPILAEHFWIHTRLPCCLSFQKANVHPQGSNFVTVIARCSICGSHFKGIVAERPLDSARYFINFNKL
;
A
#
# COMPACT_ATOMS: atom_id res chain seq x y z
N MET A 1 29.19 -26.03 -38.18
CA MET A 1 28.79 -24.63 -38.43
C MET A 1 27.73 -24.30 -37.39
N PHE A 2 28.16 -23.62 -36.33
CA PHE A 2 27.39 -23.38 -35.09
C PHE A 2 26.33 -22.29 -35.28
N LEU A 3 25.12 -22.58 -34.75
CA LEU A 3 24.16 -21.70 -34.04
C LEU A 3 23.59 -20.50 -34.83
N PHE A 4 22.30 -20.19 -34.77
CA PHE A 4 21.67 -19.58 -33.61
C PHE A 4 20.22 -20.05 -33.41
N TYR A 5 20.03 -20.79 -32.32
CA TYR A 5 18.74 -21.05 -31.70
C TYR A 5 18.28 -19.76 -31.02
N ASN A 6 17.12 -19.23 -31.42
CA ASN A 6 16.43 -18.18 -30.68
C ASN A 6 15.91 -18.78 -29.36
N GLN A 7 16.73 -18.69 -28.31
CA GLN A 7 16.32 -18.95 -26.95
C GLN A 7 16.23 -17.61 -26.22
N ILE A 8 15.07 -16.96 -26.33
CA ILE A 8 14.65 -15.96 -25.36
C ILE A 8 14.34 -16.74 -24.08
N LEU A 9 15.39 -17.06 -23.33
CA LEU A 9 15.26 -17.56 -21.96
C LEU A 9 14.73 -16.38 -21.15
N PHE A 10 13.47 -16.48 -20.70
CA PHE A 10 13.03 -15.73 -19.54
C PHE A 10 13.95 -16.12 -18.38
N SER A 11 14.93 -15.29 -18.07
CA SER A 11 15.68 -15.39 -16.83
C SER A 11 14.69 -15.07 -15.71
N GLU A 12 14.22 -16.09 -15.02
CA GLU A 12 13.37 -15.93 -13.84
C GLU A 12 14.27 -15.84 -12.60
N ILE A 13 13.91 -14.96 -11.65
CA ILE A 13 14.66 -14.83 -10.40
C ILE A 13 14.30 -16.03 -9.52
N VAL A 14 15.31 -16.85 -9.19
CA VAL A 14 15.15 -18.03 -8.33
C VAL A 14 14.67 -17.66 -6.92
N VAL A 15 13.92 -18.56 -6.29
CA VAL A 15 13.32 -18.38 -4.96
C VAL A 15 14.37 -18.13 -3.87
N ALA A 16 13.98 -17.47 -2.78
CA ALA A 16 14.88 -17.07 -1.68
C ALA A 16 15.64 -18.23 -1.00
N THR A 17 15.14 -19.46 -1.13
CA THR A 17 15.74 -20.67 -0.56
C THR A 17 16.86 -21.26 -1.41
N ASP A 18 17.04 -20.77 -2.64
CA ASP A 18 18.06 -21.25 -3.56
C ASP A 18 19.48 -21.04 -3.01
N SER A 19 20.39 -21.98 -3.29
CA SER A 19 21.78 -21.93 -2.82
C SER A 19 22.55 -20.75 -3.41
N VAL A 20 22.17 -20.26 -4.59
CA VAL A 20 22.80 -19.09 -5.25
C VAL A 20 22.86 -17.88 -4.33
N TRP A 21 21.82 -17.64 -3.51
CA TRP A 21 21.81 -16.52 -2.58
C TRP A 21 22.80 -16.68 -1.41
N THR A 22 23.07 -17.92 -1.03
CA THR A 22 24.07 -18.25 -0.01
C THR A 22 25.46 -18.03 -0.57
N ASP A 23 25.71 -18.47 -1.80
CA ASP A 23 26.99 -18.30 -2.49
C ASP A 23 27.32 -16.82 -2.71
N LEU A 24 26.33 -16.02 -3.14
CA LEU A 24 26.47 -14.57 -3.26
C LEU A 24 26.75 -13.88 -1.92
N SER A 25 26.11 -14.35 -0.85
CA SER A 25 26.34 -13.81 0.50
C SER A 25 27.78 -14.07 0.97
N ILE A 26 28.30 -15.27 0.70
CA ILE A 26 29.69 -15.64 1.00
C ILE A 26 30.66 -14.82 0.16
N HIS A 27 30.39 -14.62 -1.13
CA HIS A 27 31.24 -13.83 -2.01
C HIS A 27 31.32 -12.35 -1.58
N LEU A 28 30.27 -11.84 -0.95
CA LEU A 28 30.23 -10.51 -0.35
C LEU A 28 30.73 -10.49 1.10
N ASN A 29 31.51 -11.49 1.53
CA ASN A 29 32.05 -11.64 2.89
C ASN A 29 30.98 -11.56 4.00
N GLY A 30 29.73 -11.90 3.70
CA GLY A 30 28.63 -11.82 4.68
C GLY A 30 28.15 -10.40 4.99
N GLU A 31 28.65 -9.36 4.32
CA GLU A 31 28.17 -7.97 4.45
C GLU A 31 26.66 -7.85 4.18
N MET A 32 26.13 -8.77 3.37
CA MET A 32 24.71 -8.84 3.06
C MET A 32 24.19 -10.27 3.16
N THR A 33 23.10 -10.44 3.92
CA THR A 33 22.47 -11.76 4.11
C THR A 33 21.81 -12.25 2.82
N LYS A 34 21.72 -13.58 2.65
CA LYS A 34 21.05 -14.21 1.50
C LYS A 34 19.61 -13.72 1.28
N ILE A 35 18.87 -13.44 2.36
CA ILE A 35 17.50 -12.94 2.32
C ILE A 35 17.48 -11.49 1.79
N ALA A 36 18.43 -10.66 2.24
CA ALA A 36 18.56 -9.29 1.76
C ALA A 36 18.91 -9.28 0.26
N LEU A 37 19.88 -10.09 -0.16
CA LEU A 37 20.27 -10.26 -1.57
C LEU A 37 19.07 -10.62 -2.47
N HIS A 38 18.35 -11.69 -2.13
CA HIS A 38 17.14 -12.07 -2.85
C HIS A 38 16.14 -10.92 -2.91
N THR A 39 15.92 -10.22 -1.79
CA THR A 39 14.96 -9.11 -1.72
C THR A 39 15.37 -7.94 -2.62
N PHE A 40 16.66 -7.57 -2.67
CA PHE A 40 17.15 -6.50 -3.53
C PHE A 40 16.96 -6.82 -5.00
N VAL A 41 17.35 -8.03 -5.43
CA VAL A 41 17.23 -8.48 -6.82
C VAL A 41 15.77 -8.64 -7.21
N TYR A 42 14.96 -9.32 -6.40
CA TYR A 42 13.53 -9.54 -6.65
C TYR A 42 12.75 -8.23 -6.77
N LYS A 43 12.99 -7.28 -5.87
CA LYS A 43 12.32 -5.96 -5.88
C LYS A 43 12.93 -4.97 -6.89
N GLY A 44 14.03 -5.32 -7.56
CA GLY A 44 14.65 -4.46 -8.56
C GLY A 44 15.17 -3.14 -8.01
N ARG A 45 15.64 -3.13 -6.76
CA ARG A 45 16.17 -1.90 -6.14
C ARG A 45 17.50 -1.50 -6.77
N HIS A 46 17.78 -0.19 -6.83
CA HIS A 46 19.03 0.36 -7.36
C HIS A 46 19.36 -0.11 -8.78
N ASP A 47 18.33 -0.30 -9.61
CA ASP A 47 18.43 -0.75 -11.00
C ASP A 47 19.19 -2.07 -11.17
N ILE A 48 19.21 -2.90 -10.12
CA ILE A 48 19.99 -4.14 -10.10
C ILE A 48 19.52 -5.12 -11.19
N LYS A 49 18.23 -5.09 -11.55
CA LYS A 49 17.68 -5.89 -12.65
C LYS A 49 18.26 -5.48 -14.01
N ILE A 50 18.43 -4.18 -14.25
CA ILE A 50 19.06 -3.67 -15.48
C ILE A 50 20.52 -4.11 -15.52
N LYS A 51 21.23 -3.97 -14.39
CA LYS A 51 22.64 -4.39 -14.26
C LYS A 51 22.85 -5.89 -14.43
N LEU A 52 21.85 -6.70 -14.06
CA LEU A 52 21.85 -8.15 -14.22
C LEU A 52 21.35 -8.60 -15.61
N GLY A 53 21.05 -7.68 -16.52
CA GLY A 53 20.63 -7.99 -17.89
C GLY A 53 19.17 -8.41 -18.03
N PHE A 54 18.32 -8.17 -17.03
CA PHE A 54 16.88 -8.35 -17.19
C PHE A 54 16.34 -7.24 -18.12
N PRO A 55 15.42 -7.56 -19.04
CA PRO A 55 14.85 -6.58 -19.95
C PRO A 55 14.15 -5.47 -19.17
N SER A 56 14.63 -4.24 -19.35
CA SER A 56 14.01 -3.04 -18.80
C SER A 56 12.73 -2.74 -19.59
N THR A 57 11.58 -2.68 -18.93
CA THR A 57 10.36 -2.13 -19.52
C THR A 57 10.52 -0.61 -19.62
N SER A 58 11.33 -0.14 -20.56
CA SER A 58 11.43 1.27 -20.89
C SER A 58 10.18 1.68 -21.70
N ILE A 59 9.34 2.53 -21.13
CA ILE A 59 8.37 3.32 -21.89
C ILE A 59 9.00 4.70 -22.07
N ASN A 60 9.15 5.10 -23.32
CA ASN A 60 9.85 6.28 -23.78
C ASN A 60 9.23 7.59 -23.25
N THR A 61 10.10 8.45 -22.74
CA THR A 61 9.91 9.88 -22.50
C THR A 61 9.64 10.63 -23.82
N SER A 62 8.62 11.47 -23.85
CA SER A 62 8.61 12.67 -24.70
C SER A 62 7.92 13.83 -23.97
N ASN A 63 8.71 14.86 -23.72
CA ASN A 63 8.39 16.11 -23.04
C ASN A 63 7.35 16.94 -23.81
N THR A 64 6.50 17.68 -23.08
CA THR A 64 6.16 19.07 -23.40
C THR A 64 5.87 19.82 -22.11
N ASP A 65 6.73 20.81 -21.85
CA ASP A 65 6.67 21.79 -20.77
C ASP A 65 5.42 22.69 -20.87
N ILE A 66 4.75 22.97 -19.74
CA ILE A 66 4.16 24.28 -19.44
C ILE A 66 4.34 24.58 -17.94
N ASP A 67 5.19 25.56 -17.68
CA ASP A 67 5.46 26.26 -16.41
C ASP A 67 4.29 27.17 -15.99
N LEU A 68 4.01 27.29 -14.67
CA LEU A 68 3.83 28.54 -13.86
C LEU A 68 3.23 28.25 -12.44
N PRO A 69 3.31 29.16 -11.43
CA PRO A 69 4.33 29.10 -10.38
C PRO A 69 3.79 28.96 -8.92
N ASN A 70 4.60 28.27 -8.12
CA ASN A 70 5.00 28.49 -6.71
C ASN A 70 4.12 29.37 -5.79
N GLU A 71 3.52 28.76 -4.75
CA GLU A 71 3.46 29.36 -3.41
C GLU A 71 3.82 28.34 -2.32
N LYS A 72 4.78 28.75 -1.47
CA LYS A 72 5.31 28.01 -0.32
C LYS A 72 4.27 27.90 0.79
N SER A 73 4.03 26.68 1.28
CA SER A 73 3.66 26.47 2.67
C SER A 73 4.31 25.20 3.20
N SER A 74 5.26 25.37 4.12
CA SER A 74 5.96 24.30 4.82
C SER A 74 4.99 23.48 5.65
N SER A 75 4.88 22.20 5.34
CA SER A 75 4.39 21.17 6.24
C SER A 75 5.19 19.90 5.96
N ASP A 76 5.92 19.43 6.96
CA ASP A 76 6.73 18.20 6.91
C ASP A 76 5.85 17.00 6.58
N THR A 77 5.70 16.75 5.29
CA THR A 77 5.00 15.61 4.73
C THR A 77 6.09 14.72 4.17
N CYS A 78 6.28 13.55 4.78
CA CYS A 78 7.18 12.52 4.27
C CYS A 78 6.72 12.15 2.86
N GLY A 79 7.36 12.77 1.86
CA GLY A 79 7.11 12.56 0.44
C GLY A 79 7.56 11.16 0.07
N SER A 80 6.61 10.22 0.10
CA SER A 80 6.69 9.11 -0.85
C SER A 80 6.43 9.76 -2.21
N SER A 81 7.47 9.84 -3.03
CA SER A 81 7.32 10.13 -4.45
C SER A 81 6.16 9.29 -4.98
N GLU A 82 5.09 9.98 -5.37
CA GLU A 82 3.95 9.38 -6.07
C GLU A 82 4.48 9.02 -7.46
N GLU A 83 5.20 7.91 -7.54
CA GLU A 83 5.44 7.26 -8.82
C GLU A 83 4.08 6.84 -9.37
N ASP A 84 3.80 7.30 -10.59
CA ASP A 84 2.51 7.25 -11.26
C ASP A 84 2.23 5.81 -11.75
N PHE A 85 2.13 4.87 -10.80
CA PHE A 85 1.78 3.49 -11.09
C PHE A 85 0.31 3.42 -11.51
N PRO A 86 -0.04 2.52 -12.44
CA PRO A 86 -1.42 2.38 -12.91
C PRO A 86 -2.37 2.05 -11.75
N THR A 87 -3.13 3.07 -11.32
CA THR A 87 -4.12 2.91 -10.26
C THR A 87 -5.36 2.19 -10.79
N LYS A 88 -5.76 1.10 -10.14
CA LYS A 88 -7.00 0.40 -10.46
C LYS A 88 -8.06 0.71 -9.42
N ARG A 89 -9.06 1.49 -9.82
CA ARG A 89 -10.19 1.85 -8.96
C ARG A 89 -11.23 0.74 -8.94
N PHE A 90 -11.68 0.38 -7.75
CA PHE A 90 -12.83 -0.50 -7.52
C PHE A 90 -13.79 0.22 -6.58
N VAL A 91 -15.04 -0.23 -6.53
CA VAL A 91 -16.05 0.31 -5.62
C VAL A 91 -16.68 -0.86 -4.90
N PHE A 92 -16.61 -0.85 -3.57
CA PHE A 92 -17.25 -1.88 -2.75
C PHE A 92 -18.67 -1.45 -2.42
N THR A 93 -19.58 -2.41 -2.38
CA THR A 93 -20.93 -2.18 -1.89
C THR A 93 -21.19 -3.15 -0.76
N PHE A 94 -21.24 -2.62 0.46
CA PHE A 94 -21.53 -3.42 1.65
C PHE A 94 -23.03 -3.66 1.81
N SER A 95 -23.38 -4.87 2.21
CA SER A 95 -24.69 -5.26 2.73
C SER A 95 -25.01 -4.54 4.05
N ALA A 96 -26.27 -4.53 4.47
CA ALA A 96 -26.70 -3.85 5.69
C ALA A 96 -25.95 -4.34 6.95
N ASP A 97 -25.64 -5.63 7.02
CA ASP A 97 -24.96 -6.20 8.20
C ASP A 97 -23.47 -5.92 8.23
N GLU A 98 -22.82 -5.86 7.06
CA GLU A 98 -21.43 -5.40 6.95
C GLU A 98 -21.31 -3.91 7.32
N ARG A 99 -22.29 -3.08 6.92
CA ARG A 99 -22.31 -1.66 7.29
C ARG A 99 -22.38 -1.45 8.79
N LYS A 100 -23.16 -2.27 9.51
CA LYS A 100 -23.21 -2.22 10.99
C LYS A 100 -21.84 -2.47 11.62
N LYS A 101 -21.06 -3.42 11.06
CA LYS A 101 -19.71 -3.77 11.55
C LYS A 101 -18.65 -2.71 11.21
N ILE A 102 -18.82 -1.98 10.12
CA ILE A 102 -17.90 -0.92 9.65
C ILE A 102 -18.37 0.47 10.11
N LYS A 103 -19.44 0.57 10.91
CA LYS A 103 -19.91 1.86 11.43
C LYS A 103 -18.90 2.39 12.46
N PRO A 104 -18.39 3.63 12.29
CA PRO A 104 -17.56 4.25 13.32
C PRO A 104 -18.34 4.43 14.62
N HIS A 105 -17.67 4.17 15.74
CA HIS A 105 -18.19 4.40 17.09
C HIS A 105 -17.29 5.39 17.82
N GLU A 106 -17.87 6.12 18.77
CA GLU A 106 -17.14 7.06 19.60
C GLU A 106 -16.50 6.33 20.77
N VAL A 107 -15.20 6.58 20.98
CA VAL A 107 -14.41 6.07 22.10
C VAL A 107 -14.00 7.25 22.96
N LEU A 108 -14.37 7.19 24.23
CA LEU A 108 -14.04 8.19 25.25
C LEU A 108 -12.74 7.79 25.95
N TYR A 109 -11.73 8.65 25.87
CA TYR A 109 -10.47 8.49 26.59
C TYR A 109 -10.42 9.47 27.75
N ARG A 110 -10.28 8.96 28.98
CA ARG A 110 -10.11 9.79 30.17
C ARG A 110 -8.68 10.34 30.20
N LEU A 111 -8.56 11.66 30.19
CA LEU A 111 -7.28 12.36 30.34
C LEU A 111 -7.08 12.64 31.82
N ASN A 112 -6.08 11.99 32.40
CA ASN A 112 -5.67 12.24 33.78
C ASN A 112 -4.47 13.20 33.78
N ASP A 113 -4.68 14.40 33.22
CA ASP A 113 -3.64 15.43 33.12
C ASP A 113 -3.70 16.37 34.32
N LYS A 114 -2.69 16.31 35.18
CA LYS A 114 -2.56 17.14 36.38
C LYS A 114 -2.49 18.64 36.05
N ASN A 115 -2.08 19.01 34.83
CA ASN A 115 -1.92 20.40 34.41
C ASN A 115 -3.19 20.98 33.76
N ARG A 116 -4.23 20.18 33.53
CA ARG A 116 -5.46 20.65 32.88
C ARG A 116 -6.73 19.99 33.47
N PRO A 117 -7.08 20.29 34.74
CA PRO A 117 -8.16 19.60 35.45
C PRO A 117 -9.56 19.77 34.82
N LEU A 118 -9.77 20.79 33.98
CA LEU A 118 -11.05 21.05 33.31
C LEU A 118 -11.29 20.19 32.05
N LYS A 119 -10.27 19.48 31.53
CA LYS A 119 -10.41 18.56 30.39
C LYS A 119 -10.18 17.12 30.85
N THR A 120 -11.21 16.53 31.42
CA THR A 120 -11.17 15.16 31.98
C THR A 120 -11.33 14.06 30.93
N CYS A 121 -11.80 14.39 29.71
CA CYS A 121 -12.08 13.42 28.67
C CYS A 121 -11.81 13.97 27.26
N LYS A 122 -11.37 13.10 26.35
CA LYS A 122 -11.26 13.36 24.91
C LYS A 122 -11.92 12.22 24.14
N SER A 123 -12.83 12.54 23.23
CA SER A 123 -13.47 11.55 22.38
C SER A 123 -12.79 11.45 21.01
N TYR A 124 -12.76 10.24 20.47
CA TYR A 124 -12.30 9.94 19.12
C TYR A 124 -13.29 8.99 18.45
N HIS A 125 -13.49 9.15 17.15
CA HIS A 125 -14.25 8.17 16.37
C HIS A 125 -13.28 7.11 15.85
N THR A 126 -13.61 5.83 16.04
CA THR A 126 -12.79 4.72 15.54
C THR A 126 -13.66 3.61 14.97
N LEU A 127 -13.09 2.79 14.08
CA LEU A 127 -13.74 1.57 13.63
C LEU A 127 -13.51 0.44 14.64
N THR A 128 -14.49 -0.44 14.80
CA THR A 128 -14.41 -1.59 15.72
C THR A 128 -13.27 -2.51 15.33
N LYS A 129 -12.29 -2.69 16.23
CA LYS A 129 -11.13 -3.56 16.00
C LYS A 129 -11.59 -4.96 15.59
N ASN A 130 -10.86 -5.56 14.65
CA ASN A 130 -11.08 -6.93 14.12
C ASN A 130 -12.40 -7.15 13.37
N GLN A 131 -13.25 -6.15 13.19
CA GLN A 131 -14.51 -6.31 12.45
C GLN A 131 -14.44 -5.81 11.01
N TRP A 132 -13.79 -4.67 10.77
CA TRP A 132 -13.79 -4.04 9.45
C TRP A 132 -12.73 -4.62 8.50
N SER A 133 -11.57 -5.04 9.02
CA SER A 133 -10.46 -5.52 8.17
C SER A 133 -10.76 -6.81 7.42
N PRO A 134 -11.45 -7.84 7.98
CA PRO A 134 -11.78 -9.03 7.22
C PRO A 134 -12.76 -8.73 6.09
N ILE A 135 -13.74 -7.85 6.32
CA ILE A 135 -14.73 -7.47 5.31
C ILE A 135 -14.03 -6.79 4.12
N LEU A 136 -13.10 -5.85 4.38
CA LEU A 136 -12.35 -5.21 3.31
C LEU A 136 -11.47 -6.20 2.53
N ALA A 137 -10.85 -7.16 3.21
CA ALA A 137 -10.04 -8.20 2.58
C ALA A 137 -10.90 -9.10 1.66
N GLU A 138 -12.09 -9.49 2.12
CA GLU A 138 -13.01 -10.33 1.37
C GLU A 138 -13.53 -9.62 0.11
N HIS A 139 -13.98 -8.37 0.24
CA HIS A 139 -14.39 -7.57 -0.93
C HIS A 139 -13.23 -7.37 -1.91
N PHE A 140 -12.02 -7.13 -1.41
CA PHE A 140 -10.84 -7.04 -2.27
C PHE A 140 -10.60 -8.34 -3.04
N TRP A 141 -10.69 -9.50 -2.39
CA TRP A 141 -10.54 -10.79 -3.05
C TRP A 141 -11.62 -11.02 -4.12
N ILE A 142 -12.89 -10.74 -3.80
CA ILE A 142 -14.01 -10.90 -4.72
C ILE A 142 -13.82 -10.07 -5.99
N HIS A 143 -13.41 -8.80 -5.84
CA HIS A 143 -13.28 -7.87 -6.96
C HIS A 143 -12.00 -8.03 -7.77
N THR A 144 -10.90 -8.41 -7.12
CA THR A 144 -9.59 -8.44 -7.78
C THR A 144 -9.14 -9.85 -8.18
N ARG A 145 -9.60 -10.88 -7.45
CA ARG A 145 -9.13 -12.28 -7.55
C ARG A 145 -7.60 -12.40 -7.44
N LEU A 146 -6.94 -11.41 -6.83
CA LEU A 146 -5.49 -11.40 -6.69
C LEU A 146 -5.08 -12.15 -5.43
N PRO A 147 -4.03 -12.99 -5.47
CA PRO A 147 -3.48 -13.68 -4.29
C PRO A 147 -2.67 -12.73 -3.40
N CYS A 148 -3.20 -11.54 -3.10
CA CYS A 148 -2.57 -10.54 -2.26
C CYS A 148 -3.01 -10.71 -0.81
N CYS A 149 -2.04 -10.80 0.10
CA CYS A 149 -2.28 -10.80 1.54
C CYS A 149 -2.19 -9.37 2.08
N LEU A 150 -3.35 -8.72 2.27
CA LEU A 150 -3.42 -7.34 2.78
C LEU A 150 -3.19 -7.28 4.29
N SER A 151 -2.19 -6.53 4.72
CA SER A 151 -1.96 -6.15 6.11
C SER A 151 -2.45 -4.72 6.36
N PHE A 152 -3.57 -4.59 7.08
CA PHE A 152 -4.17 -3.30 7.41
C PHE A 152 -3.40 -2.63 8.55
N GLN A 153 -2.93 -1.40 8.32
CA GLN A 153 -2.14 -0.65 9.30
C GLN A 153 -3.03 0.17 10.24
N LYS A 154 -3.90 1.01 9.67
CA LYS A 154 -4.80 1.87 10.43
C LYS A 154 -6.04 2.26 9.62
N ALA A 155 -7.10 2.56 10.35
CA ALA A 155 -8.29 3.23 9.84
C ALA A 155 -8.48 4.55 10.61
N ASN A 156 -8.45 5.67 9.89
CA ASN A 156 -8.70 6.99 10.44
C ASN A 156 -10.15 7.38 10.15
N VAL A 157 -10.84 7.94 11.15
CA VAL A 157 -12.19 8.47 11.00
C VAL A 157 -12.13 9.98 11.21
N HIS A 158 -12.60 10.75 10.23
CA HIS A 158 -12.64 12.20 10.27
C HIS A 158 -14.09 12.67 10.04
N PRO A 159 -14.90 12.82 11.12
CA PRO A 159 -16.31 13.19 10.99
C PRO A 159 -16.57 14.52 10.27
N GLN A 160 -15.59 15.42 10.26
CA GLN A 160 -15.65 16.77 9.66
C GLN A 160 -14.61 16.96 8.55
N GLY A 161 -13.90 15.90 8.15
CA GLY A 161 -12.87 15.97 7.11
C GLY A 161 -13.45 15.80 5.71
N SER A 162 -12.62 16.05 4.69
CA SER A 162 -12.95 15.78 3.29
C SER A 162 -13.22 14.30 3.00
N ASN A 163 -12.65 13.41 3.81
CA ASN A 163 -12.90 11.97 3.76
C ASN A 163 -13.39 11.49 5.13
N PHE A 164 -14.59 10.92 5.19
CA PHE A 164 -15.17 10.40 6.42
C PHE A 164 -14.33 9.27 7.05
N VAL A 165 -13.89 8.29 6.25
CA VAL A 165 -13.00 7.21 6.69
C VAL A 165 -11.88 7.00 5.69
N THR A 166 -10.65 6.90 6.18
CA THR A 166 -9.48 6.52 5.37
C THR A 166 -8.81 5.28 5.96
N VAL A 167 -8.67 4.24 5.17
CA VAL A 167 -8.01 2.98 5.50
C VAL A 167 -6.74 2.85 4.70
N ILE A 168 -5.66 2.39 5.34
CA ILE A 168 -4.38 2.11 4.68
C ILE A 168 -3.97 0.67 4.98
N ALA A 169 -3.58 -0.06 3.94
CA ALA A 169 -3.03 -1.40 4.04
C ALA A 169 -1.87 -1.58 3.06
N ARG A 170 -1.11 -2.64 3.26
CA ARG A 170 0.00 -3.04 2.39
C ARG A 170 -0.05 -4.54 2.15
N CYS A 171 0.17 -4.97 0.93
CA CYS A 171 0.30 -6.38 0.61
C CYS A 171 1.66 -6.90 1.11
N SER A 172 1.67 -7.98 1.87
CA SER A 172 2.92 -8.61 2.32
C SER A 172 3.64 -9.38 1.22
N ILE A 173 2.92 -9.81 0.17
CA ILE A 173 3.47 -10.61 -0.94
C ILE A 173 4.08 -9.70 -2.01
N CYS A 174 3.27 -8.88 -2.68
CA CYS A 174 3.75 -8.03 -3.77
C CYS A 174 4.25 -6.65 -3.31
N GLY A 175 4.04 -6.29 -2.04
CA GLY A 175 4.44 -4.99 -1.52
C GLY A 175 3.52 -3.83 -1.91
N SER A 176 2.49 -4.08 -2.74
CA SER A 176 1.55 -3.05 -3.20
C SER A 176 0.83 -2.37 -2.05
N HIS A 177 0.56 -1.10 -2.24
CA HIS A 177 -0.20 -0.32 -1.27
C HIS A 177 -1.71 -0.45 -1.54
N PHE A 178 -2.46 -0.27 -0.48
CA PHE A 178 -3.90 -0.21 -0.48
C PHE A 178 -4.29 1.03 0.29
N LYS A 179 -4.97 1.94 -0.39
CA LYS A 179 -5.67 3.05 0.23
C LYS A 179 -7.15 2.79 0.03
N GLY A 180 -7.95 3.10 1.02
CA GLY A 180 -9.39 2.98 0.95
C GLY A 180 -10.03 4.22 1.53
N ILE A 181 -10.91 4.87 0.77
CA ILE A 181 -11.43 6.19 1.13
C ILE A 181 -12.95 6.19 1.03
N VAL A 182 -13.61 6.38 2.15
CA VAL A 182 -15.05 6.67 2.26
C VAL A 182 -15.20 8.18 2.30
N ALA A 183 -15.63 8.78 1.20
CA ALA A 183 -15.71 10.24 1.06
C ALA A 183 -16.75 10.83 2.01
N GLU A 184 -18.00 10.35 1.92
CA GLU A 184 -19.11 10.90 2.68
C GLU A 184 -19.54 10.00 3.82
N ARG A 185 -20.05 10.60 4.89
CA ARG A 185 -20.73 9.85 5.94
C ARG A 185 -21.97 9.21 5.32
N PRO A 186 -22.07 7.87 5.29
CA PRO A 186 -23.22 7.27 4.68
C PRO A 186 -24.46 7.57 5.54
N LEU A 187 -25.44 8.30 4.97
CA LEU A 187 -26.84 8.20 5.40
C LEU A 187 -27.27 6.73 5.26
N ASP A 188 -28.26 6.26 6.01
CA ASP A 188 -28.54 4.82 6.23
C ASP A 188 -28.65 3.93 4.95
N SER A 189 -28.79 4.52 3.75
CA SER A 189 -28.76 3.84 2.45
C SER A 189 -27.47 4.01 1.61
N ALA A 190 -26.56 4.91 1.96
CA ALA A 190 -25.44 5.33 1.13
C ALA A 190 -24.32 4.29 1.01
N ARG A 191 -23.69 4.29 -0.18
CA ARG A 191 -22.65 3.35 -0.60
C ARG A 191 -21.30 3.80 -0.05
N TYR A 192 -20.52 2.86 0.48
CA TYR A 192 -19.14 3.13 0.87
C TYR A 192 -18.27 2.99 -0.38
N PHE A 193 -18.00 4.09 -1.04
CA PHE A 193 -16.94 4.10 -2.05
C PHE A 193 -15.61 3.89 -1.33
N ILE A 194 -14.71 3.11 -1.93
CA ILE A 194 -13.35 2.90 -1.43
C ILE A 194 -12.47 2.95 -2.67
N ASN A 195 -11.72 4.03 -2.88
CA ASN A 195 -10.83 4.15 -4.04
C ASN A 195 -9.49 3.46 -3.76
N PHE A 196 -9.03 2.61 -4.68
CA PHE A 196 -7.78 1.83 -4.55
C PHE A 196 -6.70 2.35 -5.49
N ASN A 197 -5.48 2.47 -4.95
CA ASN A 197 -4.27 2.75 -5.71
C ASN A 197 -3.35 1.54 -5.57
N LYS A 198 -3.13 0.80 -6.66
CA LYS A 198 -2.09 -0.23 -6.71
C LYS A 198 -0.78 0.49 -7.04
N LEU A 199 0.10 0.60 -6.05
CA LEU A 199 1.52 0.87 -6.27
C LEU A 199 2.21 -0.46 -6.61
#